data_AF-A0A9R1CXH8-F1
#
_entry.id   AF-A0A9R1CXH8-F1
#
_cell.length_a   1.000
_cell.length_b   1.000
_cell.length_c   1.000
_cell.angle_alpha   90.00
_cell.angle_beta   90.00
_cell.angle_gamma   90.00
#
_symmetry.space_group_name_H-M   'P 1'
#
loop_
_entity.id
_entity.type
_entity.pdbx_description
1 polymer ?
#
loop_
_entity_poly.entity_id
_entity_poly.type
_entity_poly.pdbx_seq_one_letter_code
_entity_poly.pdbx_strand_id
1 'polypeptide(L)' 'MDDFQNIIENGINFKGAPKEKTDGNKVKTKAKKKKYITGAHGSGSAKQKAKYRQQRANRKSQHRSK' A
#
# COMPACT_ATOMS: atom_id res chain seq x y z
N MET A 1 47.81 -1.91 6.36
CA MET A 1 48.65 -2.75 5.48
C MET A 1 48.03 -4.12 5.24
N ASP A 2 47.14 -4.56 6.13
CA ASP A 2 46.46 -5.86 6.01
C ASP A 2 45.46 -5.94 4.85
N ASP A 3 44.84 -4.82 4.46
CA ASP A 3 43.84 -4.80 3.38
C ASP A 3 44.43 -5.20 2.01
N PHE A 4 45.63 -4.73 1.68
CA PHE A 4 46.29 -5.07 0.41
C PHE A 4 46.71 -6.55 0.36
N GLN A 5 47.23 -7.10 1.46
CA GLN A 5 47.59 -8.52 1.53
C GLN A 5 46.33 -9.40 1.48
N ASN A 6 45.27 -9.02 2.20
CA ASN A 6 43.99 -9.73 2.17
C ASN A 6 43.36 -9.76 0.77
N ILE A 7 43.51 -8.69 -0.02
CA ILE A 7 42.99 -8.63 -1.39
C ILE A 7 43.80 -9.54 -2.33
N ILE A 8 45.12 -9.61 -2.16
CA ILE A 8 45.98 -10.49 -2.98
C ILE A 8 45.72 -11.97 -2.64
N GLU A 9 45.54 -12.31 -1.37
CA GLU A 9 45.35 -13.70 -0.91
C GLU A 9 43.92 -14.22 -1.16
N ASN A 10 42.89 -13.43 -0.87
CA ASN A 10 41.50 -13.88 -0.92
C ASN A 10 40.74 -13.43 -2.19
N GLY A 11 41.33 -12.56 -3.00
CA GLY A 11 40.71 -11.98 -4.19
C GLY A 11 39.62 -10.93 -3.89
N ILE A 12 39.27 -10.14 -4.92
CA ILE A 12 38.21 -9.12 -4.80
C ILE A 12 36.84 -9.80 -4.90
N ASN A 13 36.13 -9.87 -3.78
CA ASN A 13 34.76 -10.39 -3.72
C ASN A 13 33.73 -9.29 -3.96
N PHE A 14 33.07 -9.29 -5.14
CA PHE A 14 31.95 -8.40 -5.42
C PHE A 14 30.67 -8.94 -4.78
N LYS A 15 30.25 -8.34 -3.65
CA LYS A 15 28.93 -8.59 -3.09
C LYS A 15 27.88 -7.97 -4.01
N GLY A 16 26.91 -8.78 -4.45
CA GLY A 16 25.77 -8.28 -5.22
C GLY A 16 25.02 -7.18 -4.45
N ALA A 17 24.38 -6.26 -5.18
CA ALA A 17 23.62 -5.18 -4.56
C ALA A 17 22.64 -5.74 -3.50
N PRO A 18 22.51 -5.10 -2.32
CA PRO A 18 21.55 -5.54 -1.34
C PRO A 18 20.17 -5.57 -2.00
N LYS A 19 19.51 -6.72 -1.98
CA LYS A 19 18.12 -6.81 -2.44
C LYS A 19 17.33 -5.78 -1.63
N GLU A 20 16.68 -4.86 -2.33
CA GLU A 20 15.80 -3.87 -1.70
C GLU A 20 14.95 -4.60 -0.67
N LYS A 21 14.99 -4.14 0.58
CA LYS A 21 14.06 -4.63 1.60
C LYS A 21 12.69 -4.43 0.99
N THR A 22 11.96 -5.51 0.76
CA THR A 22 10.59 -5.44 0.28
C THR A 22 9.77 -4.80 1.38
N ASP A 23 9.77 -3.48 1.44
CA ASP A 23 8.83 -2.71 2.21
C ASP A 23 7.46 -3.17 1.73
N GLY A 24 6.79 -3.95 2.58
CA GLY A 24 5.63 -4.78 2.27
C GLY A 24 4.35 -4.02 1.93
N ASN A 25 4.46 -2.85 1.29
CA ASN A 25 3.36 -1.91 1.15
C ASN A 25 3.12 -1.39 -0.28
N LYS A 26 3.73 -1.97 -1.33
CA LYS A 26 3.41 -1.50 -2.71
C LYS A 26 3.34 -2.52 -3.84
N VAL A 27 3.21 -3.81 -3.55
CA VAL A 27 2.73 -4.79 -4.56
C VAL A 27 1.32 -5.25 -4.19
N LYS A 28 0.30 -4.50 -4.66
CA LYS A 28 -1.10 -4.92 -4.54
C LYS A 28 -1.39 -5.94 -5.64
N THR A 29 -1.35 -7.23 -5.29
CA THR A 29 -1.80 -8.32 -6.18
C THR A 29 -3.22 -8.06 -6.68
N LYS A 30 -3.63 -8.70 -7.80
CA LYS A 30 -5.00 -8.58 -8.34
C LYS A 30 -6.06 -8.84 -7.24
N ALA A 31 -5.81 -9.82 -6.37
CA ALA A 31 -6.66 -10.12 -5.21
C ALA A 31 -6.74 -8.96 -4.19
N LYS A 32 -5.61 -8.34 -3.80
CA LYS A 32 -5.61 -7.18 -2.89
C LYS A 32 -6.30 -5.97 -3.53
N LYS A 33 -6.11 -5.72 -4.83
CA LYS A 33 -6.84 -4.66 -5.58
C LYS A 33 -8.34 -4.95 -5.63
N LYS A 34 -8.73 -6.21 -5.89
CA LYS A 34 -10.14 -6.63 -5.92
C LYS A 34 -10.81 -6.42 -4.56
N LYS A 35 -10.13 -6.62 -3.43
CA LYS A 35 -10.65 -6.32 -2.08
C LYS A 35 -11.06 -4.84 -1.89
N TYR A 36 -10.32 -3.89 -2.49
CA TYR A 36 -10.70 -2.46 -2.48
C TYR A 36 -11.93 -2.18 -3.35
N ILE A 37 -12.10 -2.94 -4.45
CA ILE A 37 -13.21 -2.81 -5.41
C ILE A 37 -14.48 -3.48 -4.85
N THR A 38 -14.36 -4.70 -4.33
CA THR A 38 -15.48 -5.47 -3.77
C THR A 38 -15.92 -4.90 -2.43
N GLY A 39 -15.09 -4.10 -1.77
CA GLY A 39 -15.47 -3.29 -0.62
C GLY A 39 -15.89 -4.17 0.56
N ALA A 40 -14.94 -4.93 1.12
CA ALA A 40 -15.17 -5.64 2.38
C ALA A 40 -15.74 -4.72 3.47
N HIS A 41 -16.54 -5.27 4.39
CA HIS A 41 -17.14 -4.50 5.49
C HIS A 41 -16.06 -3.73 6.28
N GLY A 42 -16.29 -2.45 6.53
CA GLY A 42 -15.31 -1.57 7.20
C GLY A 42 -14.16 -1.03 6.33
N SER A 43 -14.06 -1.42 5.05
CA SER A 43 -13.09 -0.84 4.11
C SER A 43 -13.34 0.65 3.83
N GLY A 44 -12.31 1.38 3.36
CA GLY A 44 -12.45 2.80 2.99
C GLY A 44 -13.55 3.04 1.94
N SER A 45 -13.67 2.16 0.95
CA SER A 45 -14.74 2.19 -0.06
C SER A 45 -16.13 2.02 0.56
N ALA A 46 -16.28 1.15 1.57
CA ALA A 46 -17.54 0.93 2.28
C ALA A 46 -17.96 2.17 3.09
N LYS A 47 -17.00 2.80 3.80
CA LYS A 47 -17.22 4.06 4.53
C LYS A 47 -17.65 5.19 3.59
N GLN A 48 -17.01 5.31 2.44
CA GLN A 48 -17.37 6.31 1.43
C GLN A 48 -18.80 6.10 0.89
N LYS A 49 -19.20 4.84 0.59
CA LYS A 49 -20.58 4.53 0.17
C LYS A 49 -21.60 4.84 1.27
N ALA A 50 -21.29 4.58 2.53
CA ALA A 50 -22.16 4.93 3.65
C ALA A 50 -22.37 6.45 3.77
N LYS A 51 -21.29 7.24 3.63
CA LYS A 51 -21.36 8.71 3.62
C LYS A 51 -22.31 9.24 2.54
N TYR A 52 -22.20 8.75 1.30
CA TYR A 52 -23.09 9.18 0.22
C TYR A 52 -24.55 8.78 0.44
N ARG A 53 -24.83 7.63 1.08
CA ARG A 53 -26.19 7.24 1.46
C ARG A 53 -26.80 8.20 2.47
N GLN A 54 -26.06 8.57 3.51
CA GLN A 54 -26.52 9.54 4.51
C GLN A 54 -26.78 10.92 3.89
N GLN A 55 -25.87 11.40 3.04
CA GLN A 55 -26.08 12.66 2.33
C GLN A 55 -27.35 12.64 1.45
N ARG A 56 -27.62 11.55 0.73
CA ARG A 56 -28.83 11.40 -0.09
C ARG A 56 -30.10 11.44 0.77
N ALA A 57 -30.11 10.77 1.91
CA ALA A 57 -31.25 10.81 2.84
C ALA A 57 -31.49 12.24 3.34
N ASN A 58 -30.42 12.95 3.71
CA ASN A 58 -30.50 14.32 4.20
C ASN A 58 -30.93 15.35 3.12
N ARG A 59 -30.85 15.04 1.82
CA ARG A 59 -31.36 15.95 0.78
C ARG A 59 -32.85 16.23 0.92
N LYS A 60 -33.62 15.24 1.40
CA LYS A 60 -35.06 15.40 1.57
C LYS A 60 -35.41 16.29 2.77
N SER A 61 -34.57 16.32 3.81
CA SER A 61 -34.77 17.23 4.94
C SER A 61 -34.39 18.68 4.61
N GLN A 62 -33.38 18.90 3.77
CA GLN A 62 -32.95 20.24 3.35
C GLN A 62 -33.97 20.98 2.46
N HIS A 63 -34.77 20.25 1.69
CA HIS A 63 -35.85 20.84 0.87
C HIS A 63 -37.09 21.22 1.68
N ARG A 64 -37.23 20.76 2.93
CA ARG A 64 -38.36 21.11 3.80
C ARG A 64 -38.10 22.38 4.62
N SER A 65 -36.85 22.81 4.74
CA SER A 65 -36.45 24.01 5.50
C SER A 65 -36.25 25.24 4.61
N LYS A 66 -36.72 25.21 3.36
CA LYS A 66 -36.62 26.28 2.37
C LYS A 66 -38.02 26.59 1.86
#